data_AF-A0A1Q7R1F0-F1
#
_entry.id   AF-A0A1Q7R1F0-F1
#
_cell.length_a   1.000
_cell.length_b   1.000
_cell.length_c   1.000
_cell.angle_alpha   90.00
_cell.angle_beta   90.00
_cell.angle_gamma   90.00
#
_symmetry.space_group_name_H-M   'P 1'
#
loop_
_entity.id
_entity.type
_entity.pdbx_description
1 polymer ?
#
loop_
_entity_poly.entity_id
_entity_poly.type
_entity_poly.pdbx_seq_one_letter_code
_entity_poly.pdbx_strand_id
1 'polypeptide(L)'
;MLYLGEINDKQEEAWRKSLTVFDQDRAQYTTMSLFPDDHAIPAGVSNGIQVRLGGLELRRPRVFGNCWLACELWRELGLDRFWQERFAEGRESIGWEKVLQLLVVNRLIAPGSEFHLHRHWFLSSAMDELLNTNFAIADKDRLYRCLDRILEHKQDLFVRPGKSPLSDARNPVDAARSPHLCARP
;
A
#
# COMPACT_ATOMS: atom_id res chain seq x y z
N MET A 1 -13.34 -11.39 -9.86
CA MET A 1 -13.40 -10.77 -11.20
C MET A 1 -12.86 -9.36 -11.06
N LEU A 2 -11.64 -9.10 -11.55
CA LEU A 2 -11.15 -7.73 -11.72
C LEU A 2 -11.72 -7.22 -13.05
N TYR A 3 -12.69 -6.30 -12.98
CA TYR A 3 -13.16 -5.57 -14.14
C TYR A 3 -12.10 -4.53 -14.52
N LEU A 4 -11.15 -4.89 -15.39
CA LEU A 4 -10.57 -3.89 -16.28
C LEU A 4 -11.64 -3.63 -17.33
N GLY A 5 -12.27 -2.45 -17.27
CA GLY A 5 -13.22 -2.02 -18.30
C GLY A 5 -12.60 -2.12 -19.69
N GLU A 6 -13.40 -2.55 -20.66
CA GLU A 6 -13.02 -2.64 -22.06
C GLU A 6 -12.43 -1.29 -22.52
N ILE A 7 -11.16 -1.32 -22.94
CA ILE A 7 -10.49 -0.16 -23.51
C ILE A 7 -10.90 -0.12 -24.99
N ASN A 8 -11.56 0.96 -25.40
CA ASN A 8 -11.97 1.22 -26.78
C ASN A 8 -10.83 1.96 -27.51
N ASP A 9 -10.64 1.72 -28.81
CA ASP A 9 -9.57 2.26 -29.68
C ASP A 9 -9.40 3.78 -29.58
N LYS A 10 -10.46 4.52 -29.25
CA LYS A 10 -10.39 5.99 -29.03
C LYS A 10 -9.72 6.41 -27.71
N GLN A 11 -9.52 5.49 -26.77
CA GLN A 11 -8.77 5.70 -25.53
C GLN A 11 -7.28 5.36 -25.67
N GLU A 12 -6.86 4.69 -26.75
CA GLU A 12 -5.44 4.31 -26.98
C GLU A 12 -4.53 5.54 -27.13
N GLU A 13 -4.98 6.59 -27.81
CA GLU A 13 -4.18 7.83 -27.97
C GLU A 13 -3.94 8.55 -26.63
N ALA A 14 -4.88 8.44 -25.68
CA ALA A 14 -4.75 9.00 -24.34
C ALA A 14 -3.79 8.18 -23.44
N TRP A 15 -3.45 6.95 -23.85
CA TRP A 15 -2.58 6.02 -23.12
C TRP A 15 -1.15 6.02 -23.66
N ARG A 16 -0.66 7.15 -24.17
CA ARG A 16 0.77 7.40 -24.36
C ARG A 16 1.46 7.51 -22.99
N LYS A 17 1.48 6.38 -22.26
CA LYS A 17 2.02 6.22 -20.92
C LYS A 17 3.53 6.36 -21.01
N SER A 18 3.97 7.59 -20.78
CA SER A 18 5.37 7.91 -20.62
C SER A 18 5.78 7.42 -19.23
N LEU A 19 6.67 6.45 -19.19
CA LEU A 19 7.23 5.94 -17.94
C LEU A 19 8.61 6.54 -17.73
N THR A 20 8.89 6.90 -16.48
CA THR A 20 10.23 7.28 -16.06
C THR A 20 11.01 6.00 -15.81
N VAL A 21 11.89 5.63 -16.73
CA VAL A 21 12.74 4.44 -16.62
C VAL A 21 14.10 4.85 -16.07
N PHE A 22 14.57 4.15 -15.05
CA PHE A 22 15.92 4.34 -14.54
C PHE A 22 16.92 3.59 -15.44
N ASP A 23 17.78 4.33 -16.12
CA ASP A 23 18.86 3.79 -16.94
C ASP A 23 20.06 3.47 -16.04
N GLN A 24 20.39 2.19 -15.89
CA GLN A 24 21.49 1.71 -15.05
C GLN A 24 22.87 2.08 -15.60
N ASP A 25 23.01 2.24 -16.93
CA ASP A 25 24.29 2.56 -17.56
C ASP A 25 24.61 4.05 -17.45
N ARG A 26 23.56 4.90 -17.45
CA ARG A 26 23.69 6.36 -17.37
C ARG A 26 23.41 6.92 -15.97
N ALA A 27 22.98 6.08 -15.03
CA ALA A 27 22.52 6.45 -13.68
C ALA A 27 21.53 7.63 -13.68
N GLN A 28 20.64 7.68 -14.68
CA GLN A 28 19.70 8.78 -14.90
C GLN A 28 18.31 8.27 -15.22
N TYR A 29 17.31 9.02 -14.78
CA TYR A 29 15.92 8.78 -15.12
C TYR A 29 15.62 9.35 -16.51
N THR A 30 15.23 8.49 -17.44
CA THR A 30 14.83 8.88 -18.80
C THR A 30 13.36 8.58 -19.01
N THR A 31 12.64 9.54 -19.57
CA THR A 31 11.25 9.36 -19.98
C THR A 31 11.20 8.53 -21.26
N MET A 32 10.53 7.38 -21.19
CA MET A 32 10.33 6.46 -22.30
C MET A 32 8.85 6.31 -22.61
N SER A 33 8.51 6.22 -23.89
CA SER A 33 7.13 6.01 -24.34
C SER A 33 6.92 4.53 -24.67
N LEU A 34 5.95 3.92 -24.01
CA LEU A 34 5.58 2.54 -24.29
C LEU A 34 4.66 2.45 -25.51
N PHE A 35 4.94 1.49 -26.39
CA PHE A 35 4.09 1.08 -27.49
C PHE A 35 3.81 -0.41 -27.37
N PRO A 36 2.61 -0.88 -27.72
CA PRO A 36 2.35 -2.31 -27.86
C PRO A 36 3.16 -2.89 -29.06
N ASP A 37 3.38 -4.21 -29.06
CA ASP A 37 4.26 -4.89 -30.02
C ASP A 37 3.64 -5.12 -31.40
N ASP A 38 2.34 -4.92 -31.52
CA ASP A 38 1.56 -4.92 -32.76
C ASP A 38 1.67 -3.61 -33.55
N HIS A 39 2.16 -2.52 -32.93
CA HIS A 39 2.30 -1.21 -33.57
C HIS A 39 3.76 -0.79 -33.73
N ALA A 40 4.14 -0.35 -34.94
CA ALA A 40 5.44 0.27 -35.17
C ALA A 40 5.56 1.60 -34.43
N ILE A 41 6.72 1.86 -33.82
CA ILE A 41 6.99 3.13 -33.14
C ILE A 41 6.95 4.26 -34.19
N PRO A 42 6.14 5.32 -34.00
CA PRO A 42 6.07 6.44 -34.93
C PRO A 42 7.43 7.14 -35.10
N ALA A 43 7.78 7.48 -36.33
CA ALA A 43 8.99 8.24 -36.64
C ALA A 43 8.91 9.62 -35.98
N GLY A 44 9.81 9.88 -35.03
CA GLY A 44 9.82 11.10 -34.19
C GLY A 44 9.87 10.85 -32.68
N VAL A 45 9.79 9.59 -32.24
CA VAL A 45 9.96 9.21 -30.82
C VAL A 45 11.37 8.70 -30.59
N SER A 46 12.17 9.43 -29.80
CA SER A 46 13.57 9.07 -29.50
C SER A 46 13.73 7.93 -28.50
N ASN A 47 12.75 7.70 -27.63
CA ASN A 47 12.78 6.69 -26.56
C ASN A 47 11.52 5.80 -26.56
N GLY A 48 11.14 5.26 -27.73
CA GLY A 48 10.02 4.34 -27.85
C GLY A 48 10.45 2.92 -27.50
N ILE A 49 9.74 2.25 -26.60
CA ILE A 49 9.92 0.82 -26.31
C ILE A 49 8.64 0.08 -26.70
N GLN A 50 8.79 -0.99 -27.48
CA GLN A 50 7.72 -1.93 -27.74
C GLN A 50 7.61 -2.96 -26.60
N VAL A 51 6.41 -3.14 -26.06
CA VAL A 51 6.10 -4.07 -24.97
C VAL A 51 5.14 -5.12 -25.47
N ARG A 52 5.53 -6.39 -25.36
CA ARG A 52 4.64 -7.52 -25.64
C ARG A 52 3.69 -7.73 -24.49
N LEU A 53 2.49 -7.14 -24.57
CA LEU A 53 1.48 -7.26 -23.53
C LEU A 53 1.03 -8.71 -23.34
N GLY A 54 0.95 -9.50 -24.42
CA GLY A 54 0.62 -10.93 -24.37
C GLY A 54 1.66 -11.81 -23.67
N GLY A 55 2.87 -11.29 -23.43
CA GLY A 55 3.93 -11.96 -22.68
C GLY A 55 4.00 -11.56 -21.20
N LEU A 56 3.12 -10.66 -20.74
CA LEU A 56 3.11 -10.23 -19.34
C LEU A 56 2.44 -11.30 -18.45
N GLU A 57 3.17 -11.74 -17.44
CA GLU A 57 2.67 -12.66 -16.42
C GLU A 57 2.65 -11.96 -15.05
N LEU A 58 1.49 -11.94 -14.40
CA LEU A 58 1.38 -11.50 -13.02
C LEU A 58 1.88 -12.61 -12.09
N ARG A 59 3.05 -12.40 -11.49
CA ARG A 59 3.61 -13.34 -10.51
C ARG A 59 3.28 -12.90 -9.09
N ARG A 60 2.70 -13.82 -8.31
CA ARG A 60 2.31 -13.62 -6.91
C ARG A 60 1.40 -12.40 -6.71
N PRO A 61 0.22 -12.36 -7.35
CA PRO A 61 -0.73 -11.27 -7.12
C PRO A 61 -1.10 -11.23 -5.64
N ARG A 62 -0.96 -10.04 -5.04
CA ARG A 62 -1.33 -9.80 -3.64
C ARG A 62 -2.50 -8.84 -3.58
N VAL A 63 -3.32 -9.02 -2.56
CA VAL A 63 -4.41 -8.11 -2.27
C VAL A 63 -3.84 -6.79 -1.75
N PHE A 64 -4.07 -5.70 -2.48
CA PHE A 64 -3.57 -4.37 -2.17
C PHE A 64 -4.70 -3.39 -1.84
N GLY A 65 -5.70 -3.24 -2.72
CA GLY A 65 -6.64 -2.12 -2.65
C GLY A 65 -7.44 -2.01 -1.35
N ASN A 66 -7.98 -3.11 -0.83
CA ASN A 66 -8.70 -3.10 0.44
C ASN A 66 -7.77 -2.91 1.65
N CYS A 67 -6.55 -3.46 1.60
CA CYS A 67 -5.53 -3.32 2.63
C CYS A 67 -5.07 -1.87 2.73
N TRP A 68 -4.83 -1.24 1.57
CA TRP A 68 -4.51 0.18 1.48
C TRP A 68 -5.63 1.04 2.04
N LEU A 69 -6.88 0.81 1.62
CA LEU A 69 -8.04 1.57 2.12
C LEU A 69 -8.21 1.44 3.63
N ALA A 70 -8.06 0.23 4.18
CA ALA A 70 -8.11 0.02 5.62
C ALA A 70 -6.96 0.72 6.37
N CYS A 71 -5.77 0.80 5.76
CA CYS A 71 -4.65 1.58 6.29
C CYS A 71 -4.90 3.09 6.23
N GLU A 72 -5.57 3.60 5.20
CA GLU A 72 -5.99 5.00 5.16
C GLU A 72 -7.02 5.29 6.24
N LEU A 73 -8.05 4.46 6.38
CA LEU A 73 -9.05 4.61 7.43
C LEU A 73 -8.41 4.63 8.82
N TRP A 74 -7.43 3.76 9.06
CA TRP A 74 -6.67 3.73 10.31
C TRP A 74 -5.97 5.07 10.62
N ARG A 75 -5.38 5.72 9.61
CA ARG A 75 -4.77 7.05 9.72
C ARG A 75 -5.80 8.16 9.88
N GLU A 76 -6.89 8.13 9.12
CA GLU A 76 -7.96 9.13 9.22
C GLU A 76 -8.61 9.14 10.60
N LEU A 77 -8.70 7.98 11.25
CA LEU A 77 -9.16 7.86 12.64
C LEU A 77 -8.11 8.30 13.68
N GLY A 78 -6.89 8.61 13.27
CA GLY A 78 -5.78 8.99 14.15
C GLY A 78 -5.33 7.85 15.08
N LEU A 79 -5.59 6.60 14.69
CA LEU A 79 -5.22 5.42 15.48
C LEU A 79 -3.72 5.15 15.42
N ASP A 80 -3.08 5.50 14.31
CA ASP A 80 -1.63 5.47 14.14
C ASP A 80 -0.91 6.21 15.28
N ARG A 81 -1.23 7.49 15.48
CA ARG A 81 -0.60 8.32 16.52
C ARG A 81 -0.99 7.86 17.91
N PHE A 82 -2.26 7.52 18.12
CA PHE A 82 -2.76 7.04 19.41
C PHE A 82 -1.98 5.82 19.90
N TRP A 83 -1.83 4.80 19.05
CA TRP A 83 -1.16 3.58 19.43
C TRP A 83 0.37 3.72 19.47
N GLN A 84 0.93 4.57 18.61
CA GLN A 84 2.37 4.88 18.67
C GLN A 84 2.76 5.51 20.01
N GLU A 85 1.96 6.44 20.54
CA GLU A 85 2.22 7.06 21.86
C GLU A 85 2.14 6.04 23.01
N ARG A 86 1.20 5.10 22.94
CA ARG A 86 0.98 4.10 24.01
C ARG A 86 1.96 2.93 23.96
N PHE A 87 2.43 2.58 22.77
CA PHE A 87 3.40 1.50 22.58
C PHE A 87 4.86 1.98 22.47
N ALA A 88 5.14 3.27 22.66
CA ALA A 88 6.48 3.85 22.56
C ALA A 88 7.50 3.24 23.55
N GLU A 89 7.05 2.53 24.57
CA GLU A 89 7.89 1.88 25.57
C GLU A 89 8.42 0.52 25.06
N GLY A 90 9.43 0.54 24.19
CA GLY A 90 10.13 -0.68 23.78
C GLY A 90 11.26 -0.45 22.76
N ARG A 91 12.36 -1.20 22.89
CA ARG A 91 13.47 -1.24 21.90
C ARG A 91 13.26 -2.34 20.86
N GLU A 92 12.04 -2.53 20.38
CA GLU A 92 11.77 -3.55 19.38
C GLU A 92 12.03 -3.03 17.98
N SER A 93 12.56 -3.90 17.10
CA SER A 93 12.82 -3.57 15.70
C SER A 93 11.54 -3.32 14.89
N ILE A 94 10.40 -3.82 15.38
CA ILE A 94 9.08 -3.65 14.78
C ILE A 94 8.17 -3.02 15.83
N GLY A 95 7.64 -1.85 15.52
CA GLY A 95 6.69 -1.15 16.36
C GLY A 95 5.39 -1.94 16.55
N TRP A 96 4.92 -2.02 17.80
CA TRP A 96 3.69 -2.72 18.17
C TRP A 96 2.45 -2.09 17.55
N GLU A 97 2.49 -0.79 17.23
CA GLU A 97 1.43 -0.08 16.53
C GLU A 97 1.17 -0.67 15.14
N LYS A 98 2.23 -1.10 14.43
CA LYS A 98 2.10 -1.75 13.12
C LYS A 98 1.54 -3.16 13.24
N VAL A 99 1.94 -3.90 14.28
CA VAL A 99 1.39 -5.24 14.57
C VAL A 99 -0.12 -5.13 14.84
N LEU A 100 -0.52 -4.12 15.61
CA LEU A 100 -1.93 -3.85 15.88
C LEU A 100 -2.69 -3.45 14.61
N GLN A 101 -2.13 -2.55 13.81
CA GLN A 101 -2.72 -2.16 12.53
C GLN A 101 -2.92 -3.38 11.63
N LEU A 102 -1.94 -4.29 11.56
CA LEU A 102 -2.05 -5.54 10.81
C LEU A 102 -3.23 -6.40 11.29
N LEU A 103 -3.37 -6.60 12.60
CA LEU A 103 -4.46 -7.38 13.19
C LEU A 103 -5.83 -6.78 12.90
N VAL A 104 -5.95 -5.45 13.02
CA VAL A 104 -7.21 -4.74 12.77
C VAL A 104 -7.57 -4.78 11.30
N VAL A 105 -6.62 -4.53 10.40
CA VAL A 105 -6.84 -4.60 8.94
C VAL A 105 -7.25 -6.02 8.53
N ASN A 106 -6.58 -7.05 9.06
CA ASN A 106 -7.00 -8.44 8.84
C ASN A 106 -8.44 -8.67 9.30
N ARG A 107 -8.81 -8.19 10.50
CA ARG A 107 -10.15 -8.34 11.07
C ARG A 107 -11.24 -7.66 10.23
N LEU A 108 -10.92 -6.54 9.58
CA LEU A 108 -11.83 -5.81 8.70
C LEU A 108 -12.04 -6.49 7.34
N ILE A 109 -10.99 -7.10 6.79
CA ILE A 109 -10.99 -7.59 5.40
C ILE A 109 -11.30 -9.08 5.31
N ALA A 110 -10.63 -9.88 6.13
CA ALA A 110 -10.67 -11.34 6.07
C ALA A 110 -10.54 -11.89 7.50
N PRO A 111 -11.60 -11.76 8.31
CA PRO A 111 -11.55 -12.18 9.71
C PRO A 111 -11.22 -13.66 9.81
N GLY A 112 -10.17 -13.96 10.56
CA GLY A 112 -9.69 -15.33 10.79
C GLY A 112 -8.88 -15.40 12.08
N SER A 113 -8.31 -16.57 12.35
CA SER A 113 -7.37 -16.71 13.47
C SER A 113 -6.04 -16.05 13.14
N GLU A 114 -5.31 -15.64 14.18
CA GLU A 114 -3.95 -15.09 14.06
C GLU A 114 -3.02 -16.12 13.40
N PHE A 115 -3.29 -17.40 13.59
CA PHE A 115 -2.60 -18.48 12.90
C PHE A 115 -2.87 -18.50 11.38
N HIS A 116 -4.12 -18.27 10.96
CA HIS A 116 -4.46 -18.12 9.54
C HIS A 116 -3.84 -16.85 8.94
N LEU A 117 -3.83 -15.75 9.70
CA LEU A 117 -3.18 -14.49 9.33
C LEU A 117 -1.70 -14.73 9.01
N HIS A 118 -0.96 -15.27 9.97
CA HIS A 118 0.48 -15.53 9.86
C HIS A 118 0.82 -16.44 8.67
N ARG A 119 0.06 -17.54 8.47
CA ARG A 119 0.44 -18.60 7.52
C ARG A 119 -0.06 -18.38 6.10
N HIS A 120 -1.21 -17.72 5.93
CA HIS A 120 -1.90 -17.65 4.65
C HIS A 120 -2.17 -16.20 4.24
N TRP A 121 -2.93 -15.46 5.05
CA TRP A 121 -3.44 -14.17 4.62
C TRP A 121 -2.31 -13.16 4.41
N PHE A 122 -1.32 -13.11 5.31
CA PHE A 122 -0.20 -12.17 5.20
C PHE A 122 0.54 -12.31 3.86
N LEU A 123 0.87 -13.55 3.45
CA LEU A 123 1.57 -13.84 2.20
C LEU A 123 0.75 -13.48 0.95
N SER A 124 -0.57 -13.49 1.06
CA SER A 124 -1.49 -13.10 -0.02
C SER A 124 -1.86 -11.62 -0.03
N SER A 125 -1.38 -10.84 0.94
CA SER A 125 -1.66 -9.41 1.09
C SER A 125 -0.40 -8.57 0.90
N ALA A 126 -0.55 -7.31 0.52
CA ALA A 126 0.56 -6.35 0.40
C ALA A 126 0.85 -5.63 1.73
N MET A 127 0.53 -6.23 2.88
CA MET A 127 0.67 -5.60 4.19
C MET A 127 2.13 -5.34 4.58
N ASP A 128 3.06 -6.16 4.09
CA ASP A 128 4.49 -5.95 4.24
C ASP A 128 4.94 -4.63 3.58
N GLU A 129 4.49 -4.39 2.35
CA GLU A 129 4.75 -3.15 1.63
C GLU A 129 4.05 -1.95 2.28
N LEU A 130 2.77 -2.09 2.64
CA LEU A 130 1.97 -1.00 3.23
C LEU A 130 2.47 -0.56 4.61
N LEU A 131 2.97 -1.48 5.42
CA LEU A 131 3.52 -1.18 6.74
C LEU A 131 5.03 -0.89 6.70
N ASN A 132 5.68 -1.08 5.55
CA ASN A 132 7.13 -1.04 5.36
C ASN A 132 7.85 -1.93 6.40
N THR A 133 7.47 -3.22 6.41
CA THR A 133 8.00 -4.22 7.35
C THR A 133 8.23 -5.56 6.66
N ASN A 134 8.91 -6.49 7.34
CA ASN A 134 9.11 -7.85 6.87
C ASN A 134 8.15 -8.83 7.54
N PHE A 135 8.21 -10.11 7.15
CA PHE A 135 7.36 -11.17 7.69
C PHE A 135 7.39 -11.31 9.23
N ALA A 136 8.44 -10.84 9.91
CA ALA A 136 8.53 -10.95 11.37
C ALA A 136 7.44 -10.15 12.10
N ILE A 137 6.75 -9.22 11.43
CA ILE A 137 5.56 -8.56 11.97
C ILE A 137 4.40 -9.52 12.20
N ALA A 138 4.27 -10.53 11.33
CA ALA A 138 3.19 -11.50 11.34
C ALA A 138 3.53 -12.74 12.18
N ASP A 139 4.69 -12.76 12.86
CA ASP A 139 5.10 -13.88 13.71
C ASP A 139 4.02 -14.20 14.75
N LYS A 140 3.69 -15.50 14.89
CA LYS A 140 2.59 -15.96 15.73
C LYS A 140 2.69 -15.42 17.16
N ASP A 141 3.85 -15.49 17.79
CA ASP A 141 4.01 -15.07 19.19
C ASP A 141 3.88 -13.56 19.33
N ARG A 142 4.36 -12.82 18.33
CA ARG A 142 4.19 -11.37 18.27
C ARG A 142 2.71 -10.99 18.14
N LEU A 143 1.94 -11.66 17.29
CA LEU A 143 0.51 -11.38 17.14
C LEU A 143 -0.23 -11.55 18.47
N TYR A 144 -0.01 -12.66 19.19
CA TYR A 144 -0.67 -12.90 20.48
C TYR A 144 -0.24 -11.89 21.56
N ARG A 145 1.06 -11.58 21.67
CA ARG A 145 1.54 -10.58 22.63
C ARG A 145 0.98 -9.18 22.35
N CYS A 146 0.75 -8.84 21.09
CA CYS A 146 0.11 -7.57 20.75
C CYS A 146 -1.31 -7.52 21.33
N LEU A 147 -2.08 -8.61 21.21
CA LEU A 147 -3.43 -8.69 21.75
C LEU A 147 -3.46 -8.50 23.27
N ASP A 148 -2.50 -9.09 23.99
CA ASP A 148 -2.40 -8.92 25.44
C ASP A 148 -2.14 -7.46 25.84
N ARG A 149 -1.24 -6.77 25.12
CA ARG A 149 -0.88 -5.36 25.39
C ARG A 149 -2.04 -4.39 25.16
N ILE A 150 -2.96 -4.67 24.25
CA ILE A 150 -4.12 -3.80 23.97
C ILE A 150 -5.06 -3.73 25.17
N LEU A 151 -5.16 -4.81 25.96
CA LEU A 151 -6.12 -4.90 27.05
C LEU A 151 -5.91 -3.81 28.11
N GLU A 152 -4.66 -3.40 28.34
CA GLU A 152 -4.28 -2.34 29.27
C GLU A 152 -4.81 -0.95 28.83
N HIS A 153 -4.95 -0.73 27.52
CA HIS A 153 -5.38 0.55 26.94
C HIS A 153 -6.83 0.56 26.46
N LYS A 154 -7.59 -0.52 26.72
CA LYS A 154 -8.97 -0.68 26.22
C LYS A 154 -9.89 0.46 26.68
N GLN A 155 -9.79 0.91 27.93
CA GLN A 155 -10.65 1.98 28.45
C GLN A 155 -10.32 3.33 27.78
N ASP A 156 -9.04 3.64 27.62
CA ASP A 156 -8.57 4.88 26.99
C ASP A 156 -9.02 5.02 25.53
N LEU A 157 -9.16 3.90 24.82
CA LEU A 157 -9.68 3.87 23.46
C LEU A 157 -11.13 4.39 23.37
N PHE A 158 -11.98 4.04 24.35
CA PHE A 158 -13.40 4.43 24.36
C PHE A 158 -13.68 5.78 25.06
N VAL A 159 -12.77 6.21 25.95
CA VAL A 159 -12.83 7.53 26.60
C VAL A 159 -12.45 8.67 25.65
N ARG A 160 -11.95 8.36 24.45
CA ARG A 160 -11.74 9.34 23.37
C ARG A 160 -12.90 9.36 22.34
N PRO A 161 -14.14 9.77 22.67
CA PRO A 161 -15.11 10.13 21.64
C PRO A 161 -14.84 11.58 21.20
N GLY A 162 -14.51 11.81 19.93
CA GLY A 162 -14.81 13.10 19.32
C GLY A 162 -13.68 14.10 19.06
N LYS A 163 -12.46 13.67 18.77
CA LYS A 163 -11.58 14.44 17.86
C LYS A 163 -11.33 13.60 16.62
N SER A 164 -12.37 13.47 15.79
CA SER A 164 -12.21 12.90 14.46
C SER A 164 -11.55 13.97 13.57
N PRO A 165 -10.38 13.72 12.97
CA PRO A 165 -9.80 14.61 11.96
C PRO A 165 -10.76 14.88 10.78
N LEU A 166 -11.75 14.00 10.57
CA LEU A 166 -12.77 14.13 9.54
C LEU A 166 -13.73 15.33 9.75
N SER A 167 -13.80 15.93 10.95
CA SER A 167 -14.56 17.20 11.10
C SER A 167 -13.78 18.42 10.62
N ASP A 168 -12.44 18.33 10.57
CA ASP A 168 -11.55 19.43 10.15
C ASP A 168 -11.14 19.31 8.67
N ALA A 169 -11.25 18.12 8.07
CA ALA A 169 -11.00 17.88 6.66
C ALA A 169 -12.18 18.33 5.78
N ARG A 170 -12.45 19.64 5.73
CA ARG A 170 -13.10 20.23 4.56
C ARG A 170 -12.15 20.10 3.38
N ASN A 171 -12.53 19.23 2.45
CA ASN A 171 -12.08 19.10 1.05
C ASN A 171 -10.96 18.06 0.78
N PRO A 172 -11.30 16.86 0.26
CA PRO A 172 -10.33 15.81 -0.09
C PRO A 172 -9.61 16.02 -1.44
N VAL A 173 -9.75 17.20 -2.08
CA VAL A 173 -9.19 17.45 -3.42
C VAL A 173 -7.73 17.95 -3.38
N ASP A 174 -7.25 18.44 -2.23
CA ASP A 174 -5.91 19.03 -2.13
C ASP A 174 -4.79 18.05 -1.72
N ALA A 175 -5.12 16.86 -1.20
CA ALA A 175 -4.11 15.86 -0.78
C ALA A 175 -3.43 15.13 -1.96
N ALA A 176 -3.97 15.22 -3.17
CA ALA A 176 -3.37 14.66 -4.38
C ALA A 176 -2.25 15.54 -5.00
N ARG A 177 -1.92 16.69 -4.38
CA ARG A 177 -0.80 17.56 -4.78
C ARG A 177 0.25 17.65 -3.69
N SER A 178 0.97 16.57 -3.45
CA SER A 178 2.28 16.64 -2.79
C SER A 178 3.32 15.85 -3.60
N PRO A 179 4.23 16.54 -4.31
CA PRO A 179 5.25 15.93 -5.16
C PRO A 179 6.50 15.60 -4.33
N HIS A 180 6.42 14.66 -3.39
CA HIS A 180 7.58 14.27 -2.57
C HIS A 180 7.64 12.76 -2.35
N LEU A 181 7.79 12.01 -3.44
CA LEU A 181 8.30 10.62 -3.44
C LEU A 181 9.04 10.37 -4.76
N CYS A 182 10.12 11.13 -4.98
CA CYS A 182 11.15 10.79 -5.97
C CYS A 182 12.44 11.56 -5.65
N ALA A 183 13.17 11.08 -4.63
CA ALA A 183 14.53 11.47 -4.22
C ALA A 183 14.76 10.72 -2.89
N ARG A 184 15.70 9.80 -2.67
CA ARG A 184 17.04 9.47 -3.19
C ARG A 184 17.43 8.13 -2.50
N PRO A 185 18.63 7.57 -2.73
CA PRO A 185 19.42 7.46 -3.96
C PRO A 185 19.39 6.03 -4.53
#